data_AF-A0A8H4NBY9-F1
#
_entry.id   AF-A0A8H4NBY9-F1
#
_cell.length_a   1.000
_cell.length_b   1.000
_cell.length_c   1.000
_cell.angle_alpha   90.00
_cell.angle_beta   90.00
_cell.angle_gamma   90.00
#
_symmetry.space_group_name_H-M   'P 1'
#
loop_
_entity.id
_entity.type
_entity.pdbx_description
1 polymer ?
#
loop_
_entity_poly.entity_id
_entity_poly.type
_entity_poly.pdbx_seq_one_letter_code
_entity_poly.pdbx_strand_id
1 'polypeptide(L)'
;MKFAAFTALAAVFGSAAAANKANVINDCTNTIYVQSFPYGGGAPGPLTTVKPGQRFSEDLRASGSTIKIATTRTLTNPLFFGYS
;
A
#
# COMPACT_ATOMS: atom_id res chain seq x y z
N MET A 1 -3.63 9.39 -46.61
CA MET A 1 -2.74 9.42 -45.42
C MET A 1 -3.41 10.15 -44.25
N LYS A 2 -4.63 9.76 -43.83
CA LYS A 2 -5.44 10.52 -42.84
C LYS A 2 -6.11 9.65 -41.75
N PHE A 3 -5.76 8.36 -41.69
CA PHE A 3 -6.36 7.38 -40.76
C PHE A 3 -5.35 6.69 -39.84
N ALA A 4 -4.06 7.02 -39.93
CA ALA A 4 -3.02 6.41 -39.09
C ALA A 4 -2.63 7.27 -37.87
N ALA A 5 -3.05 8.54 -37.82
CA ALA A 5 -2.65 9.47 -36.76
C ALA A 5 -3.49 9.35 -35.47
N PHE A 6 -4.69 8.77 -35.55
CA PHE A 6 -5.61 8.72 -34.40
C PHE A 6 -5.41 7.49 -33.51
N THR A 7 -4.82 6.41 -34.02
CA THR A 7 -4.57 5.19 -33.24
C THR A 7 -3.32 5.27 -32.37
N ALA A 8 -2.35 6.13 -32.73
CA ALA A 8 -1.14 6.34 -31.93
C ALA A 8 -1.40 7.15 -30.64
N LEU A 9 -2.47 7.95 -30.59
CA LEU A 9 -2.76 8.79 -29.42
C LEU A 9 -3.43 8.00 -28.27
N ALA A 10 -4.11 6.89 -28.56
CA ALA A 10 -4.75 6.07 -27.52
C ALA A 10 -3.73 5.26 -26.68
N ALA A 11 -2.56 4.94 -27.24
CA ALA A 11 -1.54 4.18 -26.52
C ALA A 11 -0.76 5.02 -25.49
N VAL A 12 -0.72 6.35 -25.64
CA VAL A 12 0.02 7.25 -24.73
C VAL A 12 -0.75 7.52 -23.43
N PHE A 13 -2.07 7.39 -23.42
CA PHE A 13 -2.89 7.49 -22.20
C PHE A 13 -2.99 6.16 -21.42
N GLY A 14 -2.45 5.08 -21.99
CA GLY A 14 -2.41 3.75 -21.39
C GLY A 14 -1.26 3.54 -20.41
N SER A 15 -0.53 4.58 -20.02
CA SER A 15 0.31 4.53 -18.84
C SER A 15 -0.61 4.44 -17.61
N ALA A 16 -1.08 3.23 -17.33
CA ALA A 16 -1.53 2.85 -16.01
C ALA A 16 -0.50 3.44 -15.05
N ALA A 17 -0.90 4.45 -14.28
CA ALA A 17 -0.07 4.95 -13.20
C ALA A 17 0.32 3.71 -12.41
N ALA A 18 1.59 3.33 -12.44
CA ALA A 18 2.11 2.31 -11.57
C ALA A 18 1.92 2.90 -10.17
N ALA A 19 0.78 2.60 -9.57
CA ALA A 19 0.46 3.11 -8.26
C ALA A 19 1.47 2.43 -7.35
N ASN A 20 2.46 3.20 -6.89
CA ASN A 20 3.44 2.70 -5.95
C ASN A 20 2.65 2.11 -4.77
N LYS A 21 3.03 0.91 -4.34
CA LYS A 21 2.33 0.19 -3.27
C LYS A 21 3.23 0.04 -2.06
N ALA A 22 2.66 0.18 -0.87
CA ALA A 22 3.27 -0.29 0.37
C ALA A 22 2.76 -1.72 0.64
N ASN A 23 3.67 -2.69 0.67
CA ASN A 23 3.32 -4.10 0.86
C ASN A 23 3.92 -4.66 2.15
N VAL A 24 3.15 -5.48 2.85
CA VAL A 24 3.63 -6.29 3.98
C VAL A 24 3.26 -7.73 3.71
N ILE A 25 4.26 -8.58 3.54
CA ILE A 25 4.08 -10.02 3.32
C ILE A 25 4.36 -10.72 4.65
N ASN A 26 3.42 -11.54 5.12
CA ASN A 26 3.59 -12.29 6.34
C ASN A 26 4.12 -13.70 6.05
N ASP A 27 5.44 -13.84 5.96
CA ASP A 27 6.10 -15.15 5.84
C ASP A 27 6.35 -15.83 7.20
N CYS A 28 5.88 -15.23 8.29
CA CYS A 28 5.95 -15.82 9.63
C CYS A 28 4.90 -16.91 9.82
N THR A 29 5.09 -17.79 10.81
CA THR A 29 4.10 -18.79 11.22
C THR A 29 2.92 -18.20 12.02
N ASN A 30 3.07 -17.00 12.57
CA ASN A 30 2.07 -16.33 13.38
C ASN A 30 1.26 -15.32 12.57
N THR A 31 0.02 -15.04 13.02
CA THR A 31 -0.78 -13.94 12.47
C THR A 31 -0.24 -12.59 12.95
N ILE A 32 -0.17 -11.61 12.04
CA ILE A 32 0.22 -10.24 12.34
C ILE A 32 -0.94 -9.28 12.09
N TYR A 33 -0.86 -8.09 12.67
CA TYR A 33 -1.81 -6.99 12.52
C TYR A 33 -1.08 -5.78 11.95
N VAL A 34 -1.61 -5.23 10.88
CA VAL A 34 -1.00 -4.15 10.11
C VAL A 34 -1.96 -2.97 10.01
N GLN A 35 -1.45 -1.75 10.24
CA GLN A 35 -2.24 -0.53 10.09
C GLN A 35 -1.38 0.64 9.60
N SER A 36 -1.92 1.40 8.66
CA SER A 36 -1.28 2.58 8.06
C SER A 36 -1.67 3.87 8.81
N PHE A 37 -0.69 4.71 9.13
CA PHE A 37 -0.86 6.00 9.82
C PHE A 37 -0.26 7.14 8.97
N PRO A 38 -1.10 7.89 8.22
CA PRO A 38 -0.61 8.92 7.29
C PRO A 38 0.07 10.08 8.04
N TYR A 39 1.17 10.61 7.49
CA TYR A 39 1.85 11.77 8.09
C TYR A 39 1.04 13.06 7.98
N GLY A 40 0.11 13.14 7.02
CA GLY A 40 -0.78 14.30 6.85
C GLY A 40 -1.84 14.49 7.94
N GLY A 41 -1.77 13.74 9.06
CA GLY A 41 -2.71 13.86 10.18
C GLY A 41 -4.11 13.30 9.91
N GLY A 42 -4.32 12.64 8.77
CA GLY A 42 -5.57 11.96 8.44
C GLY A 42 -5.84 10.75 9.32
N ALA A 43 -7.06 10.22 9.24
CA ALA A 43 -7.43 9.01 9.96
C ALA A 43 -6.53 7.82 9.57
N PRO A 44 -6.14 6.98 10.54
CA PRO A 44 -5.45 5.73 10.25
C PRO A 44 -6.27 4.85 9.28
N GLY A 45 -5.57 4.07 8.46
CA GLY A 45 -6.20 3.02 7.66
C GLY A 45 -6.86 1.94 8.53
N PRO A 46 -7.62 1.01 7.92
CA PRO A 46 -8.22 -0.09 8.66
C PRO A 46 -7.14 -1.00 9.27
N LEU A 47 -7.40 -1.48 10.50
CA LEU A 47 -6.57 -2.51 11.11
C LEU A 47 -6.76 -3.82 10.35
N THR A 48 -5.71 -4.28 9.67
CA THR A 48 -5.75 -5.46 8.82
C THR A 48 -5.10 -6.64 9.52
N THR A 49 -5.82 -7.77 9.58
CA THR A 49 -5.27 -9.04 10.07
C THR A 49 -4.63 -9.78 8.90
N VAL A 50 -3.34 -10.08 9.00
CA VAL A 50 -2.58 -10.77 7.95
C VAL A 50 -2.13 -12.13 8.48
N LYS A 51 -2.77 -13.19 7.98
CA LYS A 51 -2.42 -14.59 8.31
C LYS A 51 -1.09 -14.99 7.66
N PRO A 52 -0.45 -16.09 8.11
CA PRO A 52 0.71 -16.66 7.42
C PRO A 52 0.46 -16.85 5.91
N GLY A 53 1.43 -16.45 5.09
CA GLY A 53 1.37 -16.48 3.63
C GLY A 53 0.48 -15.42 2.97
N GLN A 54 -0.19 -14.56 3.75
CA GLN A 54 -1.01 -13.47 3.23
C GLN A 54 -0.23 -12.16 3.15
N ARG A 55 -0.80 -11.17 2.45
CA ARG A 55 -0.20 -9.83 2.33
C ARG A 55 -1.20 -8.72 2.65
N PHE A 56 -0.69 -7.66 3.27
CA PHE A 56 -1.32 -6.34 3.26
C PHE A 56 -0.74 -5.53 2.10
N SER A 57 -1.58 -4.71 1.46
CA SER A 57 -1.18 -3.79 0.41
C SER A 57 -2.04 -2.52 0.48
N GLU A 58 -1.41 -1.35 0.38
CA GLU A 58 -2.10 -0.09 0.11
C GLU A 58 -1.39 0.71 -0.99
N ASP A 59 -2.15 1.57 -1.66
CA ASP A 59 -1.58 2.64 -2.49
C ASP A 59 -0.78 3.61 -1.63
N LEU A 60 0.37 4.08 -2.15
CA LEU A 60 1.12 5.13 -1.46
C LEU A 60 0.24 6.37 -1.32
N ARG A 61 0.11 6.81 -0.08
CA ARG A 61 -0.58 8.05 0.25
C ARG A 61 0.32 9.24 -0.09
N ALA A 62 -0.27 10.30 -0.66
CA ALA A 62 0.47 11.49 -1.07
C ALA A 62 1.20 12.19 0.08
N SER A 63 0.70 12.08 1.31
CA SER A 63 1.37 12.62 2.49
C SER A 63 2.51 11.74 3.01
N GLY A 64 2.73 10.56 2.43
CA GLY A 64 3.42 9.48 3.10
C GLY A 64 2.62 8.84 4.23
N SER A 65 3.13 7.74 4.77
CA SER A 65 2.55 7.03 5.89
C SER A 65 3.58 6.20 6.66
N THR A 66 3.29 5.96 7.93
CA THR A 66 3.95 4.92 8.72
C THR A 66 3.07 3.69 8.78
N ILE A 67 3.56 2.57 8.25
CA ILE A 67 2.93 1.26 8.40
C ILE A 67 3.41 0.63 9.71
N LYS A 68 2.49 0.41 10.65
CA LYS A 68 2.76 -0.31 11.89
C LYS A 68 2.37 -1.77 11.74
N ILE A 69 3.22 -2.66 12.23
CA ILE A 69 3.09 -4.12 12.17
C ILE A 69 3.32 -4.66 13.58
N ALA A 70 2.36 -5.42 14.12
CA ALA A 70 2.49 -6.04 15.43
C ALA A 70 1.87 -7.44 15.47
N THR A 71 2.17 -8.20 16.52
CA THR A 71 1.54 -9.50 16.79
C THR A 71 0.24 -9.37 17.59
N THR A 72 -0.10 -8.16 18.05
CA THR A 72 -1.32 -7.86 18.81
C THR A 72 -2.18 -6.81 18.11
N ARG A 73 -3.50 -6.86 18.35
CA ARG A 73 -4.48 -5.92 17.76
C ARG A 73 -4.32 -4.48 18.24
N THR A 74 -3.76 -4.29 19.42
CA THR A 74 -3.50 -2.97 20.02
C THR A 74 -2.26 -2.30 19.45
N LEU A 75 -1.53 -2.98 18.55
CA LEU A 75 -0.28 -2.49 17.96
C LEU A 75 0.76 -2.10 19.03
N THR A 76 0.84 -2.87 20.11
CA THR A 76 1.80 -2.64 21.19
C THR A 76 3.21 -2.99 20.70
N ASN A 77 4.17 -2.08 20.89
CA ASN A 77 5.57 -2.23 20.43
C ASN A 77 5.68 -2.69 18.97
N PRO A 78 5.09 -1.94 18.02
CA PRO A 78 5.03 -2.37 16.64
C PRO A 78 6.41 -2.22 15.98
N LEU A 79 6.74 -3.14 15.09
CA LEU A 79 7.68 -2.84 14.02
C LEU A 79 7.02 -1.84 13.08
N PHE A 80 7.77 -0.90 12.52
CA PHE A 80 7.22 0.01 11.53
C PHE A 80 8.19 0.28 10.39
N PHE A 81 7.64 0.64 9.24
CA PHE A 81 8.38 1.28 8.17
C PHE A 81 7.57 2.48 7.67
N GLY A 82 8.28 3.54 7.30
CA GLY A 82 7.70 4.76 6.75
C GLY A 82 8.00 4.89 5.27
N TYR A 83 7.10 5.55 4.54
CA TYR A 83 7.35 6.09 3.22
C TYR A 83 6.83 7.53 3.18
N SER A 84 7.49 8.40 2.42
CA SER A 84 7.23 9.84 2.35
C SER A 84 7.29 10.34 0.92
#